data_AF-A0AB38APT6-F1
#
_entry.id   AF-A0AB38APT6-F1
#
_cell.length_a   1.000
_cell.length_b   1.000
_cell.length_c   1.000
_cell.angle_alpha   90.00
_cell.angle_beta   90.00
_cell.angle_gamma   90.00
#
_symmetry.space_group_name_H-M   'P 1'
#
loop_
_entity.id
_entity.type
_entity.pdbx_description
1 polymer ?
#
loop_
_entity_poly.entity_id
_entity_poly.type
_entity_poly.pdbx_seq_one_letter_code
_entity_poly.pdbx_strand_id
1 'polypeptide(L)'
;MPSTVESAVRRDRGDQKLWVWLTVLTARGRKCTYCDEEQSVTLEHETPLATKGRDIWWNLVPACDRCNRWKNRKSASEWKIDMEMEHRHPGAGFARNKLPLQVVMGITERVAEVQREIQDSARLRWFEHHHGKYKKPRLRREVHECVEACVKELARYPYPPWVSPELQAEAKRCTRRLCCGHTHPDAWFGFIILSVDERKELLRAAYDEGLYVGDLLGHWVKRYLAERARSKD
;
A
#
# COMPACT_ATOMS: atom_id res chain seq x y z
N MET A 1 -37.65 13.59 0.09
CA MET A 1 -37.03 12.95 1.27
C MET A 1 -36.05 11.91 0.73
N PRO A 2 -34.73 12.00 1.01
CA PRO A 2 -33.81 10.95 0.58
C PRO A 2 -34.20 9.64 1.26
N SER A 3 -34.11 8.54 0.52
CA SER A 3 -34.49 7.22 1.02
C SER A 3 -33.64 6.84 2.24
N THR A 4 -34.16 6.00 3.14
CA THR A 4 -33.42 5.47 4.30
C THR A 4 -32.08 4.84 3.90
N VAL A 5 -31.96 4.29 2.68
CA VAL A 5 -30.73 3.75 2.10
C VAL A 5 -29.71 4.84 1.77
N GLU A 6 -30.12 5.96 1.16
CA GLU A 6 -29.23 7.12 0.89
C GLU A 6 -28.68 7.74 2.19
N SER A 7 -29.48 7.75 3.25
CA SER A 7 -29.07 8.29 4.55
C SER A 7 -28.05 7.40 5.28
N ALA A 8 -28.11 6.07 5.07
CA ALA A 8 -27.14 5.13 5.63
C ALA A 8 -25.80 5.17 4.86
N VAL A 9 -25.83 5.23 3.52
CA VAL A 9 -24.62 5.31 2.68
C VAL A 9 -23.83 6.60 2.90
N ARG A 10 -24.50 7.70 3.27
CA ARG A 10 -23.83 8.97 3.63
C ARG A 10 -23.08 8.92 4.96
N ARG A 11 -23.50 8.09 5.91
CA ARG A 11 -22.92 8.05 7.27
C ARG A 11 -21.58 7.32 7.34
N ASP A 12 -21.32 6.40 6.41
CA ASP A 12 -20.09 5.59 6.41
C ASP A 12 -18.93 6.26 5.66
N ARG A 13 -19.23 7.27 4.83
CA ARG A 13 -18.27 7.95 3.96
C ARG A 13 -17.09 8.51 4.76
N GLY A 14 -15.93 7.89 4.60
CA GLY A 14 -14.67 8.37 5.19
C GLY A 14 -14.34 7.81 6.56
N ASP A 15 -15.08 6.79 7.03
CA ASP A 15 -14.77 6.06 8.28
C ASP A 15 -13.85 4.84 8.07
N GLN A 16 -13.24 4.74 6.88
CA GLN A 16 -12.26 3.70 6.57
C GLN A 16 -11.16 3.66 7.64
N LYS A 17 -10.82 2.44 8.10
CA LYS A 17 -9.77 2.21 9.10
C LYS A 17 -8.42 2.73 8.60
N LEU A 18 -7.50 3.05 9.53
CA LEU A 18 -6.18 3.58 9.17
C LEU A 18 -5.45 2.66 8.19
N TRP A 19 -5.47 1.36 8.44
CA TRP A 19 -4.79 0.40 7.57
C TRP A 19 -5.32 0.44 6.13
N VAL A 20 -6.62 0.72 5.89
CA VAL A 20 -7.18 0.90 4.53
C VAL A 20 -6.58 2.15 3.87
N TRP A 21 -6.46 3.25 4.61
CA TRP A 21 -5.80 4.47 4.12
C TRP A 21 -4.35 4.20 3.72
N LEU A 22 -3.61 3.47 4.55
CA LEU A 22 -2.23 3.09 4.26
C LEU A 22 -2.16 2.18 3.03
N THR A 23 -2.98 1.13 2.96
CA THR A 23 -3.09 0.21 1.82
C THR A 23 -3.33 0.96 0.51
N VAL A 24 -4.28 1.89 0.49
CA VAL A 24 -4.67 2.57 -0.76
C VAL A 24 -3.70 3.69 -1.12
N LEU A 25 -3.30 4.56 -0.18
CA LEU A 25 -2.42 5.70 -0.49
C LEU A 25 -0.97 5.31 -0.75
N THR A 26 -0.52 4.12 -0.35
CA THR A 26 0.80 3.60 -0.72
C THR A 26 0.81 2.86 -2.05
N ALA A 27 -0.35 2.59 -2.65
CA ALA A 27 -0.46 1.90 -3.93
C ALA A 27 0.21 2.70 -5.06
N ARG A 28 0.72 2.00 -6.07
CA ARG A 28 1.47 2.58 -7.22
C ARG A 28 2.52 3.62 -6.80
N GLY A 29 3.25 3.36 -5.72
CA GLY A 29 4.28 4.27 -5.23
C GLY A 29 3.76 5.65 -4.81
N ARG A 30 2.50 5.71 -4.33
CA ARG A 30 1.84 6.93 -3.85
C ARG A 30 1.60 7.99 -4.93
N LYS A 31 1.52 7.57 -6.19
CA LYS A 31 1.12 8.43 -7.31
C LYS A 31 -0.40 8.47 -7.47
N CYS A 32 -0.91 9.63 -7.87
CA CYS A 32 -2.32 9.79 -8.23
C CYS A 32 -2.69 8.86 -9.39
N THR A 33 -3.77 8.08 -9.20
CA THR A 33 -4.28 7.13 -10.21
C THR A 33 -4.61 7.81 -11.54
N TYR A 34 -5.03 9.08 -11.51
CA TYR A 34 -5.51 9.75 -12.72
C TYR A 34 -4.45 10.50 -13.49
N CYS A 35 -3.70 11.40 -12.84
CA CYS A 35 -2.68 12.20 -13.53
C CYS A 35 -1.31 11.53 -13.58
N ASP A 36 -1.06 10.52 -12.74
CA ASP A 36 0.24 9.82 -12.60
C ASP A 36 1.44 10.73 -12.28
N GLU A 37 1.17 11.96 -11.86
CA GLU A 37 2.16 13.02 -11.63
C GLU A 37 2.21 13.41 -10.15
N GLU A 38 1.09 13.90 -9.61
CA GLU A 38 1.01 14.35 -8.23
C GLU A 38 0.94 13.19 -7.24
N GLN A 39 1.43 13.43 -6.02
CA GLN A 39 1.25 12.48 -4.93
C GLN A 39 -0.23 12.33 -4.57
N SER A 40 -0.63 11.10 -4.28
CA SER A 40 -1.97 10.82 -3.79
C SER A 40 -2.13 11.20 -2.32
N VAL A 41 -3.18 11.95 -2.02
CA VAL A 41 -3.48 12.50 -0.70
C VAL A 41 -4.92 12.23 -0.25
N THR A 42 -5.73 11.58 -1.07
CA THR A 42 -7.14 11.29 -0.80
C THR A 42 -7.51 9.90 -1.31
N LEU A 43 -8.42 9.24 -0.59
CA LEU A 43 -9.11 8.04 -1.05
C LEU A 43 -10.31 8.48 -1.88
N GLU A 44 -10.43 7.95 -3.09
CA GLU A 44 -11.58 8.20 -3.94
C GLU A 44 -12.31 6.92 -4.29
N HIS A 45 -13.64 6.97 -4.32
CA HIS A 45 -14.45 5.87 -4.81
C HIS A 45 -14.44 5.83 -6.34
N GLU A 46 -14.03 4.70 -6.89
CA GLU A 46 -14.04 4.48 -8.33
C GLU A 46 -15.47 4.49 -8.86
N THR A 47 -16.34 3.64 -8.30
CA THR A 47 -17.79 3.79 -8.51
C THR A 47 -18.33 4.80 -7.49
N PRO A 48 -18.92 5.93 -7.93
CA PRO A 48 -19.41 6.95 -7.01
C PRO A 48 -20.50 6.41 -6.07
N LEU A 49 -20.43 6.79 -4.79
CA LEU A 49 -21.46 6.43 -3.80
C LEU A 49 -22.85 7.02 -4.12
N ALA A 50 -22.91 8.09 -4.92
CA ALA A 50 -24.16 8.71 -5.35
C ALA A 50 -24.93 7.86 -6.39
N THR A 51 -24.30 6.82 -6.94
CA THR A 51 -24.92 5.91 -7.91
C THR A 51 -24.96 4.50 -7.32
N LYS A 52 -24.16 3.56 -7.83
CA LYS A 52 -24.11 2.16 -7.39
C LYS A 52 -22.87 1.85 -6.54
N GLY A 53 -22.08 2.86 -6.19
CA GLY A 53 -20.86 2.70 -5.41
C GLY A 53 -21.14 2.34 -3.97
N ARG A 54 -20.25 1.52 -3.39
CA ARG A 54 -20.25 1.18 -1.97
C ARG A 54 -18.97 1.68 -1.32
N ASP A 55 -19.05 2.02 -0.02
CA ASP A 55 -17.87 2.42 0.75
C ASP A 55 -17.11 1.20 1.27
N ILE A 56 -16.50 0.49 0.32
CA ILE A 56 -15.75 -0.74 0.54
C ILE A 56 -14.37 -0.57 -0.05
N TRP A 57 -13.36 -1.11 0.63
CA TRP A 57 -11.96 -0.82 0.33
C TRP A 57 -11.55 -1.16 -1.11
N TRP A 58 -12.16 -2.17 -1.74
CA TRP A 58 -11.87 -2.55 -3.13
C TRP A 58 -12.49 -1.62 -4.17
N ASN A 59 -13.39 -0.72 -3.76
CA ASN A 59 -13.93 0.35 -4.61
C ASN A 59 -13.11 1.65 -4.48
N LEU A 60 -11.94 1.62 -3.84
CA LEU A 60 -11.12 2.82 -3.60
C LEU A 60 -9.93 2.89 -4.55
N VAL A 61 -9.52 4.12 -4.88
CA VAL A 61 -8.27 4.44 -5.58
C VAL A 61 -7.58 5.65 -4.93
N PRO A 62 -6.24 5.73 -4.96
CA PRO A 62 -5.50 6.89 -4.47
C PRO A 62 -5.55 8.04 -5.50
N ALA A 63 -5.84 9.25 -5.02
CA ALA A 63 -5.96 10.43 -5.87
C ALA A 63 -5.28 11.67 -5.26
N CYS A 64 -4.86 12.62 -6.09
CA CYS A 64 -4.49 13.96 -5.65
C CYS A 64 -5.74 14.86 -5.54
N ASP A 65 -5.63 15.98 -4.81
CA ASP A 65 -6.75 16.90 -4.61
C ASP A 65 -7.24 17.56 -5.89
N ARG A 66 -6.33 17.82 -6.84
CA ARG A 66 -6.65 18.40 -8.15
C ARG A 66 -7.56 17.48 -8.96
N CYS A 67 -7.13 16.23 -9.16
CA CYS A 67 -7.89 15.26 -9.94
C CYS A 67 -9.20 14.86 -9.26
N ASN A 68 -9.19 14.61 -7.94
CA ASN A 68 -10.40 14.29 -7.18
C ASN A 68 -11.46 15.40 -7.35
N ARG A 69 -11.04 16.68 -7.29
CA ARG A 69 -11.94 17.82 -7.52
C ARG A 69 -12.47 17.88 -8.96
N TRP A 70 -11.63 17.59 -9.97
CA TRP A 70 -12.01 17.65 -11.38
C TRP A 70 -12.94 16.50 -11.79
N LYS A 71 -12.67 15.27 -11.33
CA LYS A 71 -13.50 14.09 -11.56
C LYS A 71 -14.89 14.25 -10.93
N ASN A 72 -14.94 14.83 -9.72
CA ASN A 72 -16.18 15.10 -9.02
C ASN A 72 -17.03 13.82 -8.86
N ARG A 73 -18.28 13.81 -9.32
CA ARG A 73 -19.22 12.69 -9.11
C ARG A 73 -19.16 11.58 -10.18
N LYS A 74 -18.11 11.53 -11.02
CA LYS A 74 -18.17 10.88 -12.34
C LYS A 74 -17.40 9.56 -12.60
N SER A 75 -17.14 8.59 -11.73
CA SER A 75 -16.27 7.42 -12.09
C SER A 75 -14.94 7.71 -12.86
N ALA A 76 -14.03 6.77 -13.02
CA ALA A 76 -12.85 7.06 -13.86
C ALA A 76 -13.25 7.01 -15.34
N SER A 77 -14.12 6.07 -15.71
CA SER A 77 -14.53 5.82 -17.09
C SER A 77 -15.34 6.97 -17.69
N GLU A 78 -16.36 7.50 -16.98
CA GLU A 78 -17.14 8.62 -17.51
C GLU A 78 -16.26 9.88 -17.62
N TRP A 79 -15.42 10.14 -16.60
CA TRP A 79 -14.51 11.27 -16.64
C TRP A 79 -13.46 11.18 -17.75
N LYS A 80 -12.94 9.98 -18.03
CA LYS A 80 -12.07 9.70 -19.18
C LYS A 80 -12.79 10.03 -20.50
N ILE A 81 -14.02 9.54 -20.68
CA ILE A 81 -14.82 9.80 -21.90
C ILE A 81 -15.01 11.30 -22.09
N ASP A 82 -15.38 12.03 -21.04
CA ASP A 82 -15.56 13.49 -21.13
C ASP A 82 -14.29 14.21 -21.57
N MET A 83 -13.13 13.81 -21.05
CA MET A 83 -11.85 14.39 -21.48
C MET A 83 -11.52 14.03 -22.93
N GLU A 84 -11.77 12.80 -23.36
CA GLU A 84 -11.56 12.38 -24.75
C GLU A 84 -12.47 13.15 -25.72
N MET A 85 -13.72 13.38 -25.33
CA MET A 85 -14.66 14.19 -26.10
C MET A 85 -14.21 15.64 -26.17
N GLU A 86 -13.73 16.23 -25.07
CA GLU A 86 -13.19 17.60 -25.08
C GLU A 86 -11.89 17.72 -25.90
N HIS A 87 -11.08 16.67 -25.99
CA HIS A 87 -9.91 16.64 -26.88
C HIS A 87 -10.32 16.54 -28.36
N ARG A 88 -11.35 15.75 -28.68
CA ARG A 88 -11.88 15.60 -30.05
C ARG A 88 -12.68 16.82 -30.50
N HIS A 89 -13.39 17.46 -29.58
CA HIS A 89 -14.26 18.61 -29.83
C HIS A 89 -13.95 19.75 -28.83
N PRO A 90 -12.82 20.47 -28.99
CA PRO A 90 -12.45 21.53 -28.07
C PRO A 90 -13.51 22.63 -27.99
N GLY A 91 -13.87 23.04 -26.78
CA GLY A 91 -14.85 24.09 -26.51
C GLY A 91 -16.30 23.61 -26.45
N ALA A 92 -16.56 22.32 -26.68
CA ALA A 92 -17.91 21.74 -26.58
C ALA A 92 -18.42 21.62 -25.13
N GLY A 93 -17.54 21.79 -24.13
CA GLY A 93 -17.92 21.89 -22.72
C GLY A 93 -18.05 20.55 -22.00
N PHE A 94 -17.43 19.49 -22.51
CA PHE A 94 -17.40 18.17 -21.86
C PHE A 94 -16.52 18.18 -20.60
N ALA A 95 -15.40 18.93 -20.64
CA ALA A 95 -14.50 19.06 -19.51
C ALA A 95 -13.96 20.49 -19.37
N ARG A 96 -14.06 21.06 -18.16
CA ARG A 96 -13.51 22.39 -17.86
C ARG A 96 -11.98 22.39 -17.75
N ASN A 97 -11.41 21.31 -17.23
CA ASN A 97 -9.97 21.11 -17.07
C ASN A 97 -9.56 19.80 -17.74
N LYS A 98 -8.38 19.78 -18.35
CA LYS A 98 -7.89 18.65 -19.14
C LYS A 98 -6.56 18.14 -18.63
N LEU A 99 -6.45 16.83 -18.55
CA LEU A 99 -5.16 16.15 -18.52
C LEU A 99 -4.67 15.93 -19.97
N PRO A 100 -3.36 15.77 -20.20
CA PRO A 100 -2.84 15.39 -21.51
C PRO A 100 -3.51 14.11 -22.03
N LEU A 101 -3.85 14.05 -23.33
CA LEU A 101 -4.62 12.93 -23.90
C LEU A 101 -3.96 11.57 -23.63
N GLN A 102 -2.64 11.48 -23.75
CA GLN A 102 -1.85 10.29 -23.42
C GLN A 102 -2.07 9.83 -21.96
N VAL A 103 -2.13 10.77 -21.02
CA VAL A 103 -2.42 10.49 -19.61
C VAL A 103 -3.85 9.99 -19.47
N VAL A 104 -4.82 10.64 -20.12
CA VAL A 104 -6.25 10.26 -20.08
C VAL A 104 -6.45 8.82 -20.56
N MET A 105 -5.79 8.43 -21.66
CA MET A 105 -5.91 7.09 -22.24
C MET A 105 -5.51 5.98 -21.25
N GLY A 106 -4.51 6.23 -20.40
CA GLY A 106 -4.03 5.25 -19.40
C GLY A 106 -4.82 5.22 -18.09
N ILE A 107 -5.86 6.04 -17.90
CA ILE A 107 -6.60 6.11 -16.61
C ILE A 107 -7.19 4.74 -16.23
N THR A 108 -7.88 4.07 -17.16
CA THR A 108 -8.57 2.81 -16.89
C THR A 108 -7.59 1.69 -16.50
N GLU A 109 -6.42 1.65 -17.15
CA GLU A 109 -5.37 0.69 -16.83
C GLU A 109 -4.81 0.92 -15.43
N ARG A 110 -4.49 2.17 -15.07
CA ARG A 110 -4.02 2.52 -13.73
C ARG A 110 -5.04 2.23 -12.64
N VAL A 111 -6.34 2.45 -12.91
CA VAL A 111 -7.41 2.04 -11.98
C VAL A 111 -7.38 0.52 -11.77
N ALA A 112 -7.29 -0.26 -12.84
CA ALA A 112 -7.24 -1.71 -12.74
C ALA A 112 -5.96 -2.20 -12.02
N GLU A 113 -4.81 -1.57 -12.25
CA GLU A 113 -3.56 -1.83 -11.52
C GLU A 113 -3.72 -1.61 -10.02
N VAL A 114 -4.22 -0.43 -9.62
CA VAL A 114 -4.47 -0.11 -8.21
C VAL A 114 -5.43 -1.13 -7.62
N GLN A 115 -6.54 -1.42 -8.29
CA GLN A 115 -7.55 -2.34 -7.78
C GLN A 115 -6.99 -3.74 -7.59
N ARG A 116 -6.12 -4.24 -8.49
CA ARG A 116 -5.40 -5.50 -8.29
C ARG A 116 -4.44 -5.42 -7.09
N GLU A 117 -3.66 -4.36 -7.00
CA GLU A 117 -2.69 -4.19 -5.91
C GLU A 117 -3.36 -4.15 -4.53
N ILE A 118 -4.43 -3.36 -4.37
CA ILE A 118 -5.11 -3.24 -3.09
C ILE A 118 -5.96 -4.47 -2.75
N GLN A 119 -6.30 -5.32 -3.73
CA GLN A 119 -7.01 -6.59 -3.53
C GLN A 119 -6.08 -7.79 -3.27
N ASP A 120 -4.76 -7.61 -3.36
CA ASP A 120 -3.80 -8.62 -2.94
C ASP A 120 -4.02 -8.95 -1.45
N SER A 121 -4.43 -10.19 -1.19
CA SER A 121 -4.76 -10.66 0.16
C SER A 121 -3.54 -10.69 1.08
N ALA A 122 -2.35 -10.98 0.57
CA ALA A 122 -1.12 -10.97 1.34
C ALA A 122 -0.77 -9.55 1.78
N ARG A 123 -0.89 -8.58 0.85
CA ARG A 123 -0.68 -7.15 1.12
C ARG A 123 -1.69 -6.63 2.13
N LEU A 124 -2.97 -6.90 1.92
CA LEU A 124 -4.05 -6.51 2.84
C LEU A 124 -3.82 -7.03 4.25
N ARG A 125 -3.55 -8.33 4.41
CA ARG A 125 -3.26 -8.93 5.71
C ARG A 125 -2.05 -8.31 6.37
N TRP A 126 -1.01 -7.97 5.60
CA TRP A 126 0.16 -7.29 6.15
C TRP A 126 -0.21 -5.93 6.75
N PHE A 127 -0.93 -5.08 6.01
CA PHE A 127 -1.38 -3.78 6.53
C PHE A 127 -2.32 -3.93 7.73
N GLU A 128 -3.25 -4.88 7.70
CA GLU A 128 -4.17 -5.13 8.81
C GLU A 128 -3.43 -5.63 10.06
N HIS A 129 -2.48 -6.56 9.93
CA HIS A 129 -1.72 -7.05 11.07
C HIS A 129 -0.83 -5.99 11.72
N HIS A 130 -0.21 -5.11 10.93
CA HIS A 130 0.72 -4.10 11.45
C HIS A 130 0.00 -2.84 11.89
N HIS A 131 -1.06 -2.44 11.16
CA HIS A 131 -1.70 -1.15 11.37
C HIS A 131 -3.17 -1.25 11.86
N GLY A 132 -3.75 -2.45 11.90
CA GLY A 132 -5.17 -2.65 12.23
C GLY A 132 -5.58 -2.31 13.65
N LYS A 133 -4.63 -2.36 14.60
CA LYS A 133 -4.86 -1.94 16.00
C LYS A 133 -4.90 -0.42 16.18
N TYR A 134 -4.37 0.35 15.23
CA TYR A 134 -4.28 1.80 15.34
C TYR A 134 -5.56 2.45 14.81
N LYS A 135 -6.08 3.40 15.57
CA LYS A 135 -7.22 4.20 15.13
C LYS A 135 -6.75 5.20 14.07
N LYS A 136 -7.61 5.47 13.09
CA LYS A 136 -7.39 6.54 12.12
C LYS A 136 -7.40 7.90 12.83
N PRO A 137 -6.36 8.75 12.68
CA PRO A 137 -6.40 10.12 13.17
C PRO A 137 -7.59 10.91 12.60
N ARG A 138 -8.05 11.92 13.34
CA ARG A 138 -9.18 12.75 12.89
C ARG A 138 -8.74 13.77 11.84
N LEU A 139 -7.55 14.34 12.02
CA LEU A 139 -7.04 15.37 11.12
C LEU A 139 -6.37 14.72 9.91
N ARG A 140 -6.69 15.23 8.72
CA ARG A 140 -6.11 14.74 7.46
C ARG A 140 -4.57 14.78 7.46
N ARG A 141 -3.97 15.82 8.04
CA ARG A 141 -2.51 15.95 8.16
C ARG A 141 -1.88 14.80 8.95
N GLU A 142 -2.53 14.37 10.04
CA GLU A 142 -2.03 13.29 10.90
C GLU A 142 -2.15 11.94 10.19
N VAL A 143 -3.21 11.75 9.39
CA VAL A 143 -3.33 10.58 8.51
C VAL A 143 -2.17 10.55 7.51
N HIS A 144 -1.81 11.69 6.91
CA HIS A 144 -0.66 11.77 6.00
C HIS A 144 0.67 11.52 6.69
N GLU A 145 0.86 11.99 7.93
CA GLU A 145 2.03 11.64 8.74
C GLU A 145 2.14 10.11 8.96
N CYS A 146 1.01 9.42 9.21
CA CYS A 146 0.99 7.96 9.26
C CYS A 146 1.37 7.32 7.91
N VAL A 147 0.91 7.87 6.80
CA VAL A 147 1.27 7.38 5.45
C VAL A 147 2.77 7.56 5.20
N GLU A 148 3.35 8.72 5.53
CA GLU A 148 4.79 8.96 5.42
C GLU A 148 5.62 7.99 6.27
N ALA A 149 5.19 7.76 7.52
CA ALA A 149 5.84 6.80 8.39
C ALA A 149 5.79 5.38 7.81
N CYS A 150 4.65 4.98 7.24
CA CYS A 150 4.47 3.69 6.58
C CYS A 150 5.35 3.56 5.32
N VAL A 151 5.44 4.59 4.48
CA VAL A 151 6.34 4.60 3.32
C VAL A 151 7.80 4.43 3.75
N LYS A 152 8.23 5.13 4.81
CA LYS A 152 9.58 5.00 5.37
C LYS A 152 9.83 3.61 5.96
N GLU A 153 8.81 2.99 6.55
CA GLU A 153 8.88 1.61 7.04
C GLU A 153 9.03 0.63 5.88
N LEU A 154 8.20 0.73 4.85
CA LEU A 154 8.24 -0.12 3.67
C LEU A 154 9.59 -0.03 2.94
N ALA A 155 10.19 1.16 2.88
CA ALA A 155 11.49 1.38 2.26
C ALA A 155 12.67 0.68 3.00
N ARG A 156 12.47 0.24 4.25
CA ARG A 156 13.50 -0.53 4.99
C ARG A 156 13.53 -2.01 4.61
N TYR A 157 12.48 -2.50 3.95
CA TYR A 157 12.46 -3.87 3.48
C TYR A 157 13.14 -3.98 2.11
N PRO A 158 13.92 -5.04 1.87
CA PRO A 158 14.56 -5.27 0.56
C PRO A 158 13.56 -5.50 -0.57
N TYR A 159 12.36 -5.96 -0.23
CA TYR A 159 11.23 -6.13 -1.14
C TYR A 159 9.93 -6.05 -0.34
N PRO A 160 8.76 -5.94 -1.00
CA PRO A 160 7.49 -5.83 -0.29
C PRO A 160 7.28 -6.99 0.70
N PRO A 161 7.06 -6.71 2.00
CA PRO A 161 7.13 -7.75 3.04
C PRO A 161 6.05 -8.83 2.92
N TRP A 162 4.95 -8.54 2.21
CA TRP A 162 3.90 -9.52 1.90
C TRP A 162 4.28 -10.52 0.81
N VAL A 163 5.41 -10.36 0.13
CA VAL A 163 5.95 -11.38 -0.81
C VAL A 163 6.71 -12.47 -0.07
N SER A 164 7.24 -12.16 1.12
CA SER A 164 7.91 -13.16 1.97
C SER A 164 6.94 -14.27 2.38
N PRO A 165 7.38 -15.54 2.51
CA PRO A 165 6.52 -16.63 2.98
C PRO A 165 5.90 -16.36 4.36
N GLU A 166 4.66 -16.81 4.57
CA GLU A 166 4.06 -16.93 5.90
C GLU A 166 4.60 -18.19 6.58
N LEU A 167 5.09 -18.04 7.81
CA LEU A 167 5.58 -19.17 8.60
C LEU A 167 4.44 -19.98 9.24
N GLN A 168 3.27 -19.35 9.39
CA GLN A 168 2.04 -19.98 9.83
C GLN A 168 0.89 -19.36 9.05
N ALA A 169 0.20 -20.20 8.27
CA ALA A 169 -0.99 -19.79 7.54
C ALA A 169 -2.11 -19.36 8.51
N GLU A 170 -2.90 -18.37 8.10
CA GLU A 170 -4.10 -17.90 8.83
C GLU A 170 -3.86 -17.40 10.26
N ALA A 171 -2.61 -17.07 10.59
CA ALA A 171 -2.29 -16.49 11.88
C ALA A 171 -3.00 -15.14 12.07
N LYS A 172 -3.49 -14.87 13.29
CA LYS A 172 -4.11 -13.58 13.69
C LYS A 172 -3.11 -12.41 13.78
N ARG A 173 -1.85 -12.66 13.45
CA ARG A 173 -0.73 -11.71 13.49
C ARG A 173 0.21 -12.01 12.32
N CYS A 174 1.07 -11.07 11.99
CA CYS A 174 2.08 -11.29 10.97
C CYS A 174 3.05 -12.40 11.39
N THR A 175 3.24 -13.38 10.52
CA THR A 175 4.23 -14.47 10.63
C THR A 175 5.13 -14.51 9.41
N ARG A 176 5.18 -13.42 8.63
CA ARG A 176 6.00 -13.33 7.41
C ARG A 176 7.48 -13.42 7.78
N ARG A 177 8.25 -14.32 7.14
CA ARG A 177 9.67 -14.56 7.47
C ARG A 177 10.52 -13.29 7.47
N LEU A 178 10.31 -12.40 6.50
CA LEU A 178 11.09 -11.16 6.38
C LEU A 178 10.87 -10.18 7.55
N CYS A 179 9.64 -10.06 8.04
CA CYS A 179 9.26 -9.06 9.04
C CYS A 179 9.24 -9.64 10.47
N CYS A 180 8.68 -10.84 10.61
CA CYS A 180 8.45 -11.51 11.88
C CYS A 180 9.16 -12.87 11.92
N GLY A 181 10.33 -12.99 11.29
CA GLY A 181 11.08 -14.25 11.19
C GLY A 181 11.40 -14.91 12.53
N HIS A 182 11.43 -14.13 13.61
CA HIS A 182 11.54 -14.61 14.99
C HIS A 182 10.40 -15.56 15.42
N THR A 183 9.29 -15.65 14.68
CA THR A 183 8.19 -16.58 14.97
C THR A 183 8.38 -17.98 14.38
N HIS A 184 9.49 -18.23 13.69
CA HIS A 184 9.77 -19.55 13.10
C HIS A 184 9.97 -20.60 14.19
N PRO A 185 9.51 -21.85 14.01
CA PRO A 185 9.66 -22.91 15.02
C PRO A 185 11.11 -23.13 15.48
N ASP A 186 12.04 -23.11 14.52
CA ASP A 186 13.48 -23.25 14.78
C ASP A 186 14.21 -21.92 15.09
N ALA A 187 13.48 -20.80 15.25
CA ALA A 187 14.13 -19.55 15.63
C ALA A 187 14.63 -19.64 17.07
N TRP A 188 15.92 -19.34 17.27
CA TRP A 188 16.51 -19.22 18.59
C TRP A 188 16.81 -17.76 18.92
N PHE A 189 16.52 -17.36 20.15
CA PHE A 189 16.80 -16.00 20.62
C PHE A 189 18.18 -15.94 21.28
N GLY A 190 19.02 -15.04 20.81
CA GLY A 190 20.34 -14.77 21.35
C GLY A 190 20.73 -13.31 21.17
N PHE A 191 21.70 -12.86 21.97
CA PHE A 191 22.24 -11.50 21.87
C PHE A 191 23.59 -11.53 21.15
N ILE A 192 23.76 -10.63 20.19
CA ILE A 192 25.06 -10.36 19.55
C ILE A 192 25.54 -8.98 20.00
N ILE A 193 26.83 -8.86 20.28
CA ILE A 193 27.45 -7.59 20.68
C ILE A 193 28.10 -7.00 19.43
N LEU A 194 27.58 -5.86 18.98
CA LEU A 194 28.08 -5.10 17.83
C LEU A 194 28.08 -3.61 18.18
N SER A 195 29.05 -2.88 17.66
CA SER A 195 29.01 -1.41 17.62
C SER A 195 27.84 -0.92 16.77
N VAL A 196 27.54 0.38 16.86
CA VAL A 196 26.45 1.00 16.09
C VAL A 196 26.67 0.87 14.58
N ASP A 197 27.92 1.02 14.12
CA ASP A 197 28.23 0.96 12.70
C ASP A 197 28.25 -0.47 12.17
N GLU A 198 28.78 -1.43 12.94
CA GLU A 198 28.65 -2.86 12.61
C GLU A 198 27.18 -3.31 12.52
N ARG A 199 26.31 -2.82 13.42
CA ARG A 199 24.88 -3.11 13.34
C ARG A 199 24.24 -2.54 12.07
N LYS A 200 24.64 -1.33 11.63
CA LYS A 200 24.15 -0.76 10.37
C LYS A 200 24.61 -1.57 9.18
N GLU A 201 25.89 -1.97 9.16
CA GLU A 201 26.45 -2.79 8.09
C GLU A 201 25.81 -4.19 8.05
N LEU A 202 25.51 -4.81 9.20
CA LEU A 202 24.74 -6.06 9.25
C LEU A 202 23.33 -5.89 8.64
N LEU A 203 22.63 -4.80 8.95
CA LEU A 203 21.31 -4.54 8.39
C LEU A 203 21.38 -4.27 6.87
N ARG A 204 22.41 -3.55 6.42
CA ARG A 204 22.68 -3.33 5.00
C ARG A 204 22.99 -4.64 4.28
N ALA A 205 23.86 -5.49 4.83
CA ALA A 205 24.18 -6.80 4.26
C ALA A 205 22.93 -7.68 4.14
N ALA A 206 22.09 -7.72 5.18
CA ALA A 206 20.82 -8.46 5.12
C ALA A 206 19.89 -7.90 4.03
N TYR A 207 19.83 -6.57 3.88
CA TYR A 207 19.06 -5.92 2.82
C TYR A 207 19.60 -6.27 1.43
N ASP A 208 20.91 -6.16 1.22
CA ASP A 208 21.57 -6.44 -0.06
C ASP A 208 21.40 -7.92 -0.48
N GLU A 209 21.38 -8.84 0.49
CA GLU A 209 21.11 -10.26 0.25
C GLU A 209 19.60 -10.59 0.14
N GLY A 210 18.71 -9.63 0.38
CA GLY A 210 17.27 -9.87 0.39
C GLY A 210 16.80 -10.79 1.53
N LEU A 211 17.51 -10.78 2.66
CA LEU A 211 17.26 -11.67 3.80
C LEU A 211 16.70 -10.92 5.00
N TYR A 212 15.97 -11.65 5.84
CA TYR A 212 15.78 -11.24 7.23
C TYR A 212 17.13 -11.30 7.95
N VAL A 213 17.42 -10.34 8.84
CA VAL A 213 18.70 -10.31 9.56
C VAL A 213 19.00 -11.61 10.32
N GLY A 214 17.96 -12.27 10.87
CA GLY A 214 18.12 -13.56 11.53
C GLY A 214 18.48 -14.71 10.57
N ASP A 215 18.05 -14.64 9.30
CA ASP A 215 18.43 -15.62 8.27
C ASP A 215 19.91 -15.48 7.91
N LEU A 216 20.38 -14.26 7.70
CA LEU A 216 21.79 -13.97 7.42
C LEU A 216 22.71 -14.47 8.56
N LEU A 217 22.36 -14.15 9.81
CA LEU A 217 23.08 -14.67 10.98
C LEU A 217 23.06 -16.20 11.02
N GLY A 218 21.91 -16.81 10.72
CA GLY A 218 21.77 -18.26 10.64
C GLY A 218 22.68 -18.89 9.57
N HIS A 219 22.84 -18.25 8.41
CA HIS A 219 23.78 -18.70 7.37
C HIS A 219 25.23 -18.70 7.86
N TRP A 220 25.66 -17.64 8.54
CA TRP A 220 27.02 -17.55 9.08
C TRP A 220 27.30 -18.59 10.17
N VAL A 221 26.35 -18.81 11.08
CA VAL A 221 26.46 -19.85 12.11
C VAL A 221 26.57 -21.24 11.46
N LYS A 222 25.71 -21.56 10.50
CA LYS A 222 25.76 -22.84 9.78
C LYS A 222 27.09 -23.03 9.05
N ARG A 223 27.61 -21.99 8.41
CA ARG A 223 28.92 -22.02 7.75
C ARG A 223 30.05 -22.31 8.75
N TYR A 224 30.09 -21.59 9.87
CA TYR A 224 31.09 -21.79 10.92
C TYR A 224 31.04 -23.23 11.48
N LEU A 225 29.84 -23.75 11.74
CA LEU A 225 29.67 -25.14 12.23
C LEU A 225 30.16 -26.17 11.20
N ALA A 226 29.88 -25.96 9.91
CA ALA A 226 30.36 -26.83 8.83
C ALA A 226 31.88 -26.79 8.67
N GLU A 227 32.50 -25.62 8.77
CA GLU A 227 33.96 -25.45 8.77
C GLU A 227 34.59 -26.20 9.96
N ARG A 228 34.02 -26.04 11.16
CA ARG A 228 34.50 -26.72 12.36
C ARG A 228 34.35 -28.25 12.30
N ALA A 229 33.29 -28.76 11.69
CA ALA A 229 33.10 -30.20 11.51
C ALA A 229 34.22 -30.80 10.65
N ARG A 230 34.56 -30.14 9.53
CA ARG A 230 35.65 -30.58 8.64
C ARG A 230 37.03 -30.56 9.28
N SER A 231 37.29 -29.67 10.23
CA SER A 231 38.58 -29.63 10.93
C SER A 231 38.75 -30.70 12.02
N LYS A 232 37.71 -31.49 12.29
CA LYS A 232 37.74 -32.58 13.27
C LYS A 232 37.91 -33.97 12.65
N ASP A 233 37.73 -34.06 11.34
CA ASP A 233 38.01 -35.25 10.52
C ASP A 233 39.45 -35.19 9.98
#